data_AF-A0A1J5QXU6-F1
#
_entry.id   AF-A0A1J5QXU6-F1
#
_cell.length_a   1.000
_cell.length_b   1.000
_cell.length_c   1.000
_cell.angle_alpha   90.00
_cell.angle_beta   90.00
_cell.angle_gamma   90.00
#
_symmetry.space_group_name_H-M   'P 1'
#
loop_
_entity.id
_entity.type
_entity.pdbx_description
1 polymer ?
#
loop_
_entity_poly.entity_id
_entity_poly.type
_entity_poly.pdbx_seq_one_letter_code
_entity_poly.pdbx_strand_id
1 'polypeptide(L)'
;MCGFYLNELLLRLLPREDAHEELFSYYARTLHVLAAGEDAPATLRRFELRLLQQLGYALPLAEDAKGADIQPELDYRYVAEHGALLENEAETGVQLAGKTLLDMAREDYADPVTQQQSKLLMRNLLAHHLGDKPLYTRQLLMDLQEL
;
A
#
# COMPACT_ATOMS: atom_id res chain seq x y z
N MET A 1 -1.09 -17.11 6.50
CA MET A 1 0.04 -16.17 6.67
C MET A 1 -0.39 -14.72 6.43
N CYS A 2 -1.10 -14.40 5.35
CA CYS A 2 -1.61 -13.05 5.06
C CYS A 2 -2.39 -12.42 6.24
N GLY A 3 -3.22 -13.18 6.97
CA GLY A 3 -3.93 -12.67 8.15
C GLY A 3 -3.04 -12.22 9.31
N PHE A 4 -1.90 -12.88 9.54
CA PHE A 4 -0.94 -12.42 10.58
C PHE A 4 -0.31 -11.08 10.21
N TYR A 5 -0.03 -10.88 8.93
CA TYR A 5 0.50 -9.63 8.41
C TYR A 5 -0.50 -8.48 8.60
N LEU A 6 -1.77 -8.71 8.25
CA LEU A 6 -2.83 -7.72 8.47
C LEU A 6 -3.01 -7.38 9.95
N ASN A 7 -2.99 -8.39 10.82
CA ASN A 7 -3.04 -8.19 12.28
C ASN A 7 -1.90 -7.32 12.79
N GLU A 8 -0.68 -7.60 12.34
CA GLU A 8 0.47 -6.83 12.77
C GLU A 8 0.40 -5.37 12.31
N LEU A 9 -0.06 -5.13 11.07
CA LEU A 9 -0.29 -3.76 10.59
C LEU A 9 -1.28 -3.00 11.48
N LEU A 10 -2.42 -3.61 11.78
CA LEU A 10 -3.43 -3.01 12.65
C LEU A 10 -2.88 -2.72 14.05
N LEU A 11 -2.20 -3.69 14.67
CA LEU A 11 -1.64 -3.54 16.02
C LEU A 11 -0.55 -2.46 16.13
N ARG A 12 0.12 -2.14 15.03
CA ARG A 12 1.21 -1.15 15.02
C ARG A 12 0.81 0.23 14.57
N LEU A 13 -0.13 0.33 13.65
CA LEU A 13 -0.51 1.59 13.03
C LEU A 13 -1.75 2.21 13.66
N LEU A 14 -2.64 1.41 14.27
CA LEU A 14 -3.82 1.98 14.92
C LEU A 14 -3.47 2.57 16.30
N PRO A 15 -3.97 3.78 16.60
CA PRO A 15 -3.95 4.28 17.97
C PRO A 15 -4.79 3.37 18.87
N ARG A 16 -4.33 3.23 20.12
CA ARG A 16 -5.10 2.50 21.12
C ARG A 16 -6.35 3.28 21.47
N GLU A 17 -7.44 2.55 21.70
CA GLU A 17 -8.73 3.09 22.18
C GLU A 17 -9.46 3.99 21.18
N ASP A 18 -9.07 3.97 19.90
CA ASP A 18 -9.80 4.63 18.81
C ASP A 18 -10.67 3.62 18.04
N ALA A 19 -11.93 4.00 17.79
CA ALA A 19 -12.92 3.13 17.18
C ALA A 19 -12.91 3.30 15.65
N HIS A 20 -12.42 2.28 14.93
CA HIS A 20 -12.44 2.24 13.47
C HIS A 20 -13.37 1.14 12.96
N GLU A 21 -14.68 1.31 13.12
CA GLU A 21 -15.70 0.30 12.78
C GLU A 21 -15.70 -0.08 11.29
N GLU A 22 -15.53 0.90 10.40
CA GLU A 22 -15.45 0.67 8.95
C GLU A 22 -14.21 -0.14 8.58
N LEU A 23 -13.05 0.22 9.15
CA LEU A 23 -11.79 -0.49 8.92
C LEU A 23 -11.86 -1.92 9.47
N PHE A 24 -12.48 -2.13 10.63
CA PHE A 24 -12.69 -3.46 11.20
C PHE A 24 -13.58 -4.32 10.30
N SER A 25 -14.68 -3.76 9.81
CA SER A 25 -15.58 -4.43 8.86
C SER A 25 -14.87 -4.78 7.56
N TYR A 26 -14.03 -3.87 7.04
CA TYR A 26 -13.22 -4.10 5.85
C TYR A 26 -12.18 -5.20 6.10
N TYR A 27 -11.46 -5.17 7.22
CA TYR A 27 -10.52 -6.22 7.64
C TYR A 27 -11.16 -7.61 7.69
N ALA A 28 -12.35 -7.74 8.29
CA ALA A 28 -13.06 -9.01 8.34
C ALA A 28 -13.39 -9.55 6.94
N ARG A 29 -13.83 -8.69 6.02
CA ARG A 29 -14.06 -9.05 4.62
C ARG A 29 -12.76 -9.48 3.93
N THR A 30 -11.67 -8.74 4.13
CA THR A 30 -10.35 -9.08 3.58
C THR A 30 -9.89 -10.46 4.03
N LEU A 31 -10.09 -10.83 5.30
CA LEU A 31 -9.78 -12.18 5.78
C LEU A 31 -10.61 -13.26 5.09
N HIS A 32 -11.91 -13.02 4.86
CA HIS A 32 -12.77 -13.98 4.16
C HIS A 32 -12.32 -14.20 2.71
N VAL A 33 -11.99 -13.13 1.99
CA VAL A 33 -11.45 -13.19 0.61
C VAL A 33 -10.13 -13.97 0.58
N LEU A 34 -9.21 -13.67 1.51
CA LEU A 34 -7.93 -14.38 1.60
C LEU A 34 -8.11 -15.87 1.96
N ALA A 35 -9.08 -16.20 2.79
CA ALA A 35 -9.40 -17.58 3.16
C ALA A 35 -10.03 -18.37 2.00
N ALA A 36 -10.75 -17.69 1.11
CA ALA A 36 -11.35 -18.28 -0.09
C ALA A 36 -10.31 -18.59 -1.19
N GLY A 37 -9.05 -18.15 -1.04
CA GLY A 37 -7.98 -18.41 -2.00
C GLY A 37 -8.00 -17.47 -3.22
N GLU A 38 -8.72 -16.36 -3.14
CA GLU A 38 -8.69 -15.30 -4.16
C GLU A 38 -7.32 -14.61 -4.22
N ASP A 39 -7.09 -13.77 -5.25
CA ASP A 39 -5.81 -13.08 -5.50
C ASP A 39 -5.30 -12.32 -4.26
N ALA A 40 -4.43 -12.99 -3.51
CA ALA A 40 -3.90 -12.49 -2.24
C ALA A 40 -3.04 -11.23 -2.44
N PRO A 41 -2.13 -11.15 -3.44
CA PRO A 41 -1.42 -9.92 -3.76
C PRO A 41 -2.33 -8.70 -3.91
N ALA A 42 -3.35 -8.76 -4.77
CA ALA A 42 -4.27 -7.65 -5.01
C ALA A 42 -5.06 -7.30 -3.74
N THR A 43 -5.59 -8.31 -3.06
CA THR A 43 -6.36 -8.16 -1.82
C THR A 43 -5.56 -7.45 -0.73
N LEU A 44 -4.27 -7.79 -0.59
CA LEU A 44 -3.38 -7.13 0.36
C LEU A 44 -3.14 -5.66 -0.01
N ARG A 45 -2.91 -5.32 -1.29
CA ARG A 45 -2.66 -3.93 -1.68
C ARG A 45 -3.88 -3.03 -1.44
N ARG A 46 -5.09 -3.52 -1.75
CA ARG A 46 -6.33 -2.81 -1.46
C ARG A 46 -6.48 -2.53 0.04
N PHE A 47 -6.19 -3.53 0.88
CA PHE A 47 -6.23 -3.36 2.33
C PHE A 47 -5.20 -2.35 2.85
N GLU A 48 -3.95 -2.45 2.42
CA GLU A 48 -2.90 -1.53 2.85
C GLU A 48 -3.22 -0.07 2.46
N LEU A 49 -3.68 0.14 1.22
CA LEU A 49 -4.09 1.46 0.74
C LEU A 49 -5.25 2.01 1.58
N ARG A 50 -6.29 1.20 1.80
CA ARG A 50 -7.44 1.58 2.61
C ARG A 50 -7.06 1.87 4.05
N LEU A 51 -6.18 1.07 4.65
CA LEU A 51 -5.67 1.28 6.00
C LEU A 51 -5.01 2.66 6.12
N LEU A 52 -4.09 2.99 5.22
CA LEU A 52 -3.40 4.28 5.26
C LEU A 52 -4.38 5.46 5.09
N GLN A 53 -5.34 5.35 4.17
CA GLN A 53 -6.38 6.37 3.98
C GLN A 53 -7.26 6.55 5.23
N GLN A 54 -7.62 5.45 5.91
CA GLN A 54 -8.42 5.48 7.14
C GLN A 54 -7.68 6.08 8.34
N LEU A 55 -6.35 5.98 8.34
CA LEU A 55 -5.49 6.65 9.32
C LEU A 55 -5.30 8.15 9.01
N GLY A 56 -5.94 8.67 7.97
CA GLY A 56 -5.90 10.08 7.59
C GLY A 56 -4.70 10.46 6.72
N TYR A 57 -3.92 9.49 6.22
CA TYR A 57 -2.82 9.77 5.30
C TYR A 57 -3.37 10.10 3.91
N ALA A 58 -3.02 11.29 3.42
CA ALA A 58 -3.35 11.70 2.07
C ALA A 58 -2.49 10.92 1.07
N LEU A 59 -3.13 10.06 0.28
CA LEU A 59 -2.50 9.27 -0.78
C LEU A 59 -3.13 9.65 -2.12
N PRO A 60 -2.81 10.84 -2.68
CA PRO A 60 -3.25 11.19 -4.02
C PRO A 60 -2.61 10.21 -5.01
N LEU A 61 -3.44 9.57 -5.82
CA LEU A 61 -3.02 8.62 -6.87
C LEU A 61 -3.51 9.04 -8.26
N ALA A 62 -4.49 9.95 -8.33
CA ALA A 62 -5.03 10.49 -9.57
C ALA A 62 -4.42 11.83 -9.96
N GLU A 63 -3.81 12.53 -8.99
CA GLU A 63 -3.16 13.83 -9.16
C GLU A 63 -1.73 13.75 -8.65
N ASP A 64 -0.83 14.51 -9.29
CA ASP A 64 0.55 14.70 -8.86
C ASP A 64 0.63 15.71 -7.69
N ALA A 65 1.84 15.90 -7.15
CA ALA A 65 2.11 16.79 -6.03
C ALA A 65 1.78 18.27 -6.32
N LYS A 66 1.58 18.64 -7.58
CA LYS A 66 1.21 19.99 -8.02
C LYS A 66 -0.28 20.11 -8.35
N GLY A 67 -1.06 19.03 -8.17
CA GLY A 67 -2.48 18.97 -8.46
C GLY A 67 -2.81 18.76 -9.94
N ALA A 68 -1.86 18.31 -10.77
CA ALA A 68 -2.12 17.95 -12.15
C ALA A 68 -2.50 16.47 -12.28
N ASP A 69 -3.41 16.15 -13.19
CA ASP A 69 -3.82 14.76 -13.44
C ASP A 69 -2.62 13.87 -13.83
N ILE A 70 -2.53 12.71 -13.19
CA ILE A 70 -1.54 11.68 -13.53
C ILE A 70 -1.76 11.19 -14.95
N GLN A 71 -0.69 11.19 -15.74
CA GLN A 71 -0.68 10.72 -17.12
C GLN A 71 -0.21 9.25 -17.15
N PRO A 72 -0.98 8.32 -17.72
CA PRO A 72 -0.64 6.89 -17.68
C PRO A 72 0.69 6.54 -18.36
N GLU A 73 1.09 7.31 -19.37
CA GLU A 73 2.28 7.08 -20.20
C GLU A 73 3.56 7.69 -19.61
N LEU A 74 3.47 8.46 -18.52
CA LEU A 74 4.62 9.08 -17.86
C LEU A 74 5.08 8.27 -16.65
N ASP A 75 6.37 8.38 -16.35
CA ASP A 75 6.95 7.83 -15.12
C ASP A 75 7.02 8.88 -14.03
N TYR A 76 6.74 8.42 -12.81
CA TYR A 76 6.70 9.24 -11.61
C TYR A 76 7.60 8.65 -10.53
N ARG A 77 7.99 9.51 -9.60
CA ARG A 77 8.58 9.13 -8.33
C ARG A 77 7.62 9.54 -7.22
N TYR A 78 7.12 8.55 -6.47
CA TYR A 78 6.24 8.80 -5.33
C TYR A 78 7.06 8.97 -4.06
N VAL A 79 6.90 10.12 -3.42
CA VAL A 79 7.59 10.50 -2.20
C VAL A 79 6.57 10.54 -1.07
N ALA A 80 6.86 9.85 0.03
CA ALA A 80 6.01 9.92 1.22
C ALA A 80 5.80 11.39 1.65
N GLU A 81 4.58 11.71 2.08
CA GLU A 81 4.14 13.08 2.45
C GLU A 81 4.07 14.11 1.30
N HIS A 82 4.61 13.82 0.12
CA HIS A 82 4.59 14.76 -1.03
C HIS A 82 3.74 14.27 -2.20
N GLY A 83 3.53 12.96 -2.33
CA GLY A 83 2.78 12.37 -3.44
C GLY A 83 3.64 12.07 -4.67
N ALA A 84 3.02 11.99 -5.83
CA ALA A 84 3.69 11.69 -7.09
C ALA A 84 4.35 12.95 -7.68
N LEU A 85 5.63 12.87 -8.01
CA LEU A 85 6.37 13.88 -8.77
C LEU A 85 6.81 13.26 -10.10
N LEU A 86 6.94 14.03 -11.17
CA LEU A 86 7.52 13.49 -12.41
C LEU A 86 8.92 12.92 -12.11
N GLU A 87 9.32 11.86 -12.80
CA GLU A 87 10.56 11.13 -12.49
C GLU A 87 11.79 12.04 -12.35
N ASN A 88 11.88 13.06 -13.21
CA ASN A 88 12.98 14.03 -13.26
C ASN A 88 12.89 15.16 -12.21
N GLU A 89 11.81 15.23 -11.42
CA GLU A 89 11.57 16.26 -10.42
C GLU A 89 11.89 15.80 -8.99
N ALA A 90 12.24 14.53 -8.79
CA ALA A 90 12.62 14.00 -7.49
C ALA A 90 13.77 12.99 -7.61
N GLU A 91 14.74 13.11 -6.69
CA GLU A 91 15.87 12.18 -6.59
C GLU A 91 15.57 10.97 -5.70
N THR A 92 14.56 11.06 -4.83
CA THR A 92 14.22 10.04 -3.82
C THR A 92 12.74 9.66 -3.90
N GLY A 93 12.38 8.46 -3.44
CA GLY A 93 11.03 7.91 -3.56
C GLY A 93 10.95 6.71 -4.51
N VAL A 94 9.76 6.11 -4.59
CA VAL A 94 9.53 4.90 -5.39
C VAL A 94 9.23 5.30 -6.82
N GLN A 95 9.97 4.76 -7.78
CA GLN A 95 9.70 4.94 -9.20
C GLN A 95 8.59 3.98 -9.66
N LEU A 96 7.62 4.51 -10.39
CA LEU A 96 6.52 3.75 -10.97
C LEU A 96 5.86 4.51 -12.13
N ALA A 97 5.16 3.76 -12.98
CA ALA A 97 4.40 4.33 -14.07
C ALA A 97 3.14 5.06 -13.55
N GLY A 98 2.74 6.12 -14.23
CA GLY A 98 1.46 6.79 -13.97
C GLY A 98 0.28 5.84 -14.11
N LYS A 99 0.36 4.89 -15.05
CA LYS A 99 -0.64 3.82 -15.17
C LYS A 99 -0.83 3.05 -13.86
N THR A 100 0.25 2.70 -13.16
CA THR A 100 0.17 1.99 -11.87
C THR A 100 -0.57 2.82 -10.83
N LEU A 101 -0.32 4.13 -10.76
CA LEU A 101 -1.01 5.02 -9.82
C LEU A 101 -2.52 5.04 -10.11
N LEU A 102 -2.89 5.17 -11.39
CA LEU A 102 -4.29 5.18 -11.81
C LEU A 102 -5.00 3.83 -11.59
N ASP A 103 -4.30 2.73 -11.85
CA ASP A 103 -4.82 1.39 -11.60
C ASP A 103 -5.07 1.18 -10.10
N MET A 104 -4.11 1.59 -9.25
CA MET A 104 -4.28 1.57 -7.79
C MET A 104 -5.45 2.45 -7.32
N ALA A 105 -5.63 3.64 -7.91
CA ALA A 105 -6.75 4.53 -7.60
C ALA A 105 -8.11 3.89 -7.93
N ARG A 106 -8.15 3.01 -8.94
CA ARG A 106 -9.33 2.23 -9.35
C ARG A 106 -9.45 0.88 -8.66
N GLU A 107 -8.51 0.55 -7.76
CA GLU A 107 -8.36 -0.76 -7.13
C GLU A 107 -8.22 -1.92 -8.13
N ASP A 108 -7.72 -1.65 -9.35
CA ASP A 108 -7.46 -2.64 -10.38
C ASP A 108 -6.00 -3.10 -10.30
N TYR A 109 -5.79 -4.40 -10.07
CA TYR A 109 -4.46 -5.00 -9.96
C TYR A 109 -4.29 -6.14 -10.97
N ALA A 110 -5.05 -6.15 -12.06
CA ALA A 110 -4.96 -7.17 -13.10
C ALA A 110 -3.61 -7.13 -13.85
N ASP A 111 -2.96 -5.97 -13.93
CA ASP A 111 -1.67 -5.79 -14.59
C ASP A 111 -0.50 -6.24 -13.68
N PRO A 112 0.37 -7.16 -14.13
CA PRO A 112 1.55 -7.59 -13.38
C PRO A 112 2.51 -6.45 -13.02
N VAL A 113 2.65 -5.43 -13.87
CA VAL A 113 3.49 -4.26 -13.59
C VAL A 113 2.90 -3.47 -12.42
N THR A 114 1.58 -3.26 -12.44
CA THR A 114 0.86 -2.63 -11.33
C THR A 114 1.03 -3.43 -10.04
N GLN A 115 0.95 -4.76 -10.07
CA GLN A 115 1.18 -5.59 -8.88
C GLN A 115 2.59 -5.41 -8.31
N GLN A 116 3.61 -5.41 -9.17
CA GLN A 116 5.00 -5.25 -8.74
C GLN A 116 5.25 -3.86 -8.17
N GLN A 117 4.87 -2.81 -8.90
CA GLN A 117 5.16 -1.42 -8.52
C GLN A 117 4.33 -1.00 -7.29
N SER A 118 3.05 -1.37 -7.22
CA SER A 118 2.22 -1.09 -6.03
C SER A 118 2.75 -1.75 -4.76
N LYS A 119 3.29 -2.98 -4.85
CA LYS A 119 3.95 -3.64 -3.73
C LYS A 119 5.19 -2.88 -3.25
N LEU A 120 5.98 -2.34 -4.17
CA LEU A 120 7.14 -1.51 -3.83
C LEU A 120 6.72 -0.20 -3.16
N LEU A 121 5.67 0.44 -3.70
CA LEU A 121 5.11 1.69 -3.16
C LEU A 121 4.56 1.48 -1.75
N MET A 122 3.64 0.52 -1.56
CA MET A 122 3.05 0.25 -0.24
C MET A 122 4.11 -0.12 0.78
N ARG A 123 5.14 -0.87 0.39
CA ARG A 123 6.28 -1.16 1.28
C ARG A 123 6.95 0.12 1.76
N ASN A 124 7.21 1.07 0.87
CA ASN A 124 7.89 2.32 1.22
C ASN A 124 7.00 3.18 2.13
N LEU A 125 5.72 3.34 1.79
CA LEU A 125 4.79 4.14 2.58
C LEU A 125 4.55 3.54 3.97
N LEU A 126 4.30 2.23 4.07
CA LEU A 126 4.14 1.57 5.36
C LEU A 126 5.42 1.68 6.21
N ALA A 127 6.60 1.52 5.60
CA ALA A 127 7.86 1.69 6.32
C ALA A 127 8.04 3.12 6.84
N HIS A 128 7.64 4.12 6.05
CA HIS A 128 7.68 5.53 6.47
C HIS A 128 6.83 5.75 7.74
N HIS A 129 5.60 5.21 7.78
CA HIS A 129 4.71 5.40 8.93
C HIS A 129 5.02 4.48 10.12
N LEU A 130 5.65 3.33 9.90
CA LEU A 130 6.08 2.42 10.98
C LEU A 130 7.36 2.88 11.70
N GLY A 131 8.14 3.77 11.08
CA GLY A 131 9.42 4.26 11.60
C GLY A 131 10.40 3.11 11.89
N ASP A 132 11.05 3.16 13.05
CA ASP A 132 12.11 2.21 13.44
C ASP A 132 11.63 0.80 13.81
N LYS A 133 10.32 0.52 13.73
CA LYS A 133 9.73 -0.75 14.15
C LYS A 133 9.42 -1.63 12.92
N PRO A 134 10.30 -2.58 12.52
CA PRO A 134 10.07 -3.44 11.36
C PRO A 134 8.99 -4.49 11.65
N LEU A 135 8.16 -4.83 10.66
CA LEU A 135 7.14 -5.89 10.79
C LEU A 135 7.80 -7.27 10.95
N TYR A 136 7.52 -7.95 12.05
CA TYR A 136 8.06 -9.27 12.38
C TYR A 136 7.47 -10.37 11.51
N THR A 137 6.21 -10.26 11.09
CA THR A 137 5.59 -11.24 10.18
C THR A 137 6.36 -11.30 8.86
N ARG A 138 7.00 -10.20 8.47
CA ARG A 138 7.80 -10.13 7.26
C ARG A 138 9.18 -10.78 7.42
N GLN A 139 9.83 -10.58 8.56
CA GLN A 139 11.05 -11.33 8.90
C GLN A 139 10.77 -12.82 8.94
N LEU A 140 9.68 -13.21 9.59
CA LEU A 140 9.27 -14.61 9.70
C LEU A 140 8.97 -15.25 8.33
N LEU A 141 8.45 -14.50 7.36
CA LEU A 141 8.27 -14.97 5.97
C LEU A 141 9.59 -15.12 5.20
N MET A 142 10.57 -14.24 5.43
CA MET A 142 11.90 -14.34 4.85
C MET A 142 12.65 -15.54 5.44
N ASP A 143 12.63 -15.68 6.76
CA ASP A 143 13.29 -16.77 7.49
C ASP A 143 12.72 -18.15 7.14
N LEU A 144 11.42 -18.24 6.80
CA LEU A 144 10.78 -19.51 6.40
C LEU A 144 11.03 -19.89 4.93
N GLN A 145 11.42 -18.93 4.08
CA GLN A 145 11.78 -19.20 2.67
C GLN A 145 13.26 -19.56 2.49
N GLU A 146 14.09 -19.37 3.52
CA GLU A 146 15.50 -19.77 3.56
C GLU A 146 15.73 -21.15 4.24
N LEU A 147 14.65 -21.86 4.62
CA LEU A 147 14.62 -23.23 5.14
C LEU A 147 14.15 -24.23 4.08
#